data_AF-A0A0W0SDS8-F1
#
_entry.id   AF-A0A0W0SDS8-F1
#
_cell.length_a   1.000
_cell.length_b   1.000
_cell.length_c   1.000
_cell.angle_alpha   90.00
_cell.angle_beta   90.00
_cell.angle_gamma   90.00
#
_symmetry.space_group_name_H-M   'P 1'
#
loop_
_entity.id
_entity.type
_entity.pdbx_description
1 polymer ?
#
loop_
_entity_poly.entity_id
_entity_poly.type
_entity_poly.pdbx_seq_one_letter_code
_entity_poly.pdbx_strand_id
1 'polypeptide(L)'
;MFRLFKDSFNRKSIVSGGMQVVNLVAFGGAAYNLLTNPEASVAEFGLDMLVHGVSYFALSDTANLLTTTGSSFINTVRLGAIYAGMTTLGCSEVPGAALAVDAVLHLSNTVVPLLNEPAPERTRGMAPQ
;
A
#
# COMPACT_ATOMS: atom_id res chain seq x y z
N MET A 1 15.54 -0.86 -11.52
CA MET A 1 14.51 -1.13 -10.49
C MET A 1 15.09 -1.35 -9.10
N PHE A 2 16.00 -2.30 -8.87
CA PHE A 2 16.55 -2.58 -7.52
C PHE A 2 17.03 -1.36 -6.73
N ARG A 3 17.73 -0.42 -7.41
CA ARG A 3 18.19 0.83 -6.80
C ARG A 3 17.04 1.71 -6.28
N LEU A 4 15.94 1.82 -7.03
CA LEU A 4 14.77 2.61 -6.62
C LEU A 4 14.15 2.07 -5.33
N PHE A 5 13.92 0.75 -5.26
CA PHE A 5 13.38 0.14 -4.05
C PHE A 5 14.31 0.31 -2.86
N LYS A 6 15.62 0.08 -3.05
CA LYS A 6 16.62 0.24 -1.98
C LYS A 6 16.71 1.68 -1.45
N ASP A 7 16.61 2.65 -2.35
CA ASP A 7 16.72 4.08 -2.01
C ASP A 7 15.43 4.60 -1.35
N SER A 8 14.28 4.00 -1.64
CA SER A 8 12.99 4.31 -0.99
C SER A 8 12.69 3.46 0.26
N PHE A 9 13.62 2.60 0.70
CA PHE A 9 13.41 1.77 1.88
C PHE A 9 13.51 2.59 3.16
N ASN A 10 12.51 2.52 4.03
CA ASN A 10 12.43 3.27 5.27
C ASN A 10 13.38 2.67 6.32
N ARG A 11 14.46 3.39 6.61
CA ARG A 11 15.46 3.02 7.62
C ARG A 11 15.24 3.70 8.96
N LYS A 12 14.27 4.62 9.05
CA LYS A 12 14.00 5.42 10.26
C LYS A 12 12.91 4.81 11.14
N SER A 13 11.96 4.09 10.53
CA SER A 13 10.85 3.42 11.22
C SER A 13 10.88 1.93 10.91
N ILE A 14 11.10 1.11 11.95
CA ILE A 14 11.05 -0.36 11.85
C ILE A 14 9.66 -0.82 11.39
N VAL A 15 8.60 -0.14 11.85
CA VAL A 15 7.21 -0.47 11.46
C VAL A 15 7.02 -0.22 9.97
N SER A 16 7.40 0.96 9.46
CA SER A 16 7.23 1.29 8.04
C SER A 16 8.13 0.42 7.14
N GLY A 17 9.37 0.16 7.55
CA GLY A 17 10.28 -0.74 6.84
C GLY A 17 9.78 -2.20 6.82
N GLY A 18 9.20 -2.68 7.92
CA GLY A 18 8.55 -4.00 7.97
C GLY A 18 7.35 -4.08 7.04
N MET A 19 6.48 -3.06 7.05
CA MET A 19 5.33 -2.97 6.14
C MET A 19 5.75 -2.87 4.67
N GLN A 20 6.89 -2.24 4.36
CA GLN A 20 7.45 -2.23 3.01
C GLN A 20 7.83 -3.63 2.53
N VAL A 21 8.42 -4.46 3.40
CA VAL A 21 8.70 -5.87 3.06
C VAL A 21 7.40 -6.64 2.81
N VAL A 22 6.38 -6.46 3.66
CA VAL A 22 5.07 -7.11 3.46
C VAL A 22 4.45 -6.70 2.13
N ASN A 23 4.46 -5.40 1.79
CA ASN A 23 3.96 -4.92 0.50
C ASN A 23 4.75 -5.46 -0.69
N LEU A 24 6.08 -5.64 -0.58
CA LEU A 24 6.86 -6.28 -1.65
C LEU A 24 6.50 -7.74 -1.85
N VAL A 25 6.25 -8.48 -0.77
CA VAL A 25 5.79 -9.88 -0.84
C VAL A 25 4.40 -9.95 -1.48
N ALA A 26 3.47 -9.10 -1.06
CA ALA A 26 2.12 -9.05 -1.62
C ALA A 26 2.13 -8.65 -3.11
N PHE A 27 2.91 -7.64 -3.48
CA PHE A 27 3.17 -7.28 -4.88
C PHE A 27 3.67 -8.49 -5.69
N GLY A 28 4.67 -9.21 -5.15
CA GLY A 28 5.23 -10.39 -5.80
C GLY A 28 4.22 -11.52 -5.94
N GLY A 29 3.39 -11.75 -4.93
CA GLY A 29 2.31 -12.75 -4.95
C GLY A 29 1.25 -12.43 -6.00
N ALA A 30 0.80 -11.18 -6.07
CA ALA A 30 -0.16 -10.73 -7.08
C ALA A 30 0.44 -10.80 -8.50
N ALA A 31 1.71 -10.41 -8.67
CA ALA A 31 2.43 -10.54 -9.94
C ALA A 31 2.58 -12.01 -10.38
N TYR A 32 2.91 -12.88 -9.43
CA TYR A 32 3.02 -14.31 -9.69
C TYR A 32 1.68 -14.88 -10.16
N ASN A 33 0.59 -14.62 -9.43
CA ASN A 33 -0.75 -15.07 -9.83
C ASN A 33 -1.13 -14.56 -11.23
N LEU A 34 -0.90 -13.28 -11.52
CA LEU A 34 -1.20 -12.72 -12.84
C LEU A 34 -0.40 -13.39 -13.99
N LEU A 35 0.81 -13.87 -13.70
CA LEU A 35 1.67 -14.51 -14.69
C LEU A 35 1.44 -16.02 -14.82
N THR A 36 0.97 -16.68 -13.76
CA THR A 36 0.88 -18.15 -13.72
C THR A 36 -0.53 -18.71 -13.69
N ASN A 37 -1.53 -17.91 -13.30
CA ASN A 37 -2.94 -18.32 -13.33
C ASN A 37 -3.64 -17.66 -14.53
N PRO A 38 -4.06 -18.43 -15.55
CA PRO A 38 -4.73 -17.87 -16.73
C PRO A 38 -6.13 -17.31 -16.42
N GLU A 39 -6.72 -17.69 -15.30
CA GLU A 39 -8.01 -17.14 -14.85
C GLU A 39 -7.84 -15.79 -14.16
N ALA A 40 -6.62 -15.45 -13.68
CA ALA A 40 -6.35 -14.26 -12.89
C ALA A 40 -6.76 -12.96 -13.59
N SER A 41 -7.75 -12.30 -13.01
CA SER A 41 -8.19 -10.98 -13.46
C SER A 41 -7.12 -9.90 -13.23
N VAL A 42 -6.77 -9.17 -14.30
CA VAL A 42 -5.96 -7.93 -14.22
C VAL A 42 -6.62 -6.89 -13.32
N ALA A 43 -7.96 -6.85 -13.26
CA ALA A 43 -8.68 -5.92 -12.42
C ALA A 43 -8.52 -6.23 -10.92
N GLU A 44 -8.37 -7.51 -10.56
CA GLU A 44 -8.14 -7.92 -9.17
C GLU A 44 -6.64 -7.86 -8.85
N PHE A 45 -5.82 -8.69 -9.49
CA PHE A 45 -4.40 -8.83 -9.14
C PHE A 45 -3.52 -7.68 -9.66
N GLY A 46 -3.87 -7.07 -10.81
CA GLY A 46 -3.13 -5.90 -11.31
C GLY A 46 -3.37 -4.66 -10.47
N LEU A 47 -4.59 -4.46 -9.97
CA LEU A 47 -4.89 -3.42 -8.98
C LEU A 47 -4.15 -3.68 -7.67
N ASP A 48 -4.11 -4.93 -7.22
CA ASP A 48 -3.40 -5.34 -6.01
C ASP A 48 -1.91 -5.02 -6.09
N MET A 49 -1.26 -5.42 -7.19
CA MET A 49 0.13 -5.05 -7.49
C MET A 49 0.33 -3.53 -7.44
N LEU A 50 -0.51 -2.76 -8.11
CA LEU A 50 -0.39 -1.31 -8.14
C LEU A 50 -0.48 -0.72 -6.73
N VAL A 51 -1.47 -1.14 -5.95
CA VAL A 51 -1.74 -0.61 -4.61
C VAL A 51 -0.61 -0.95 -3.65
N HIS A 52 -0.09 -2.18 -3.65
CA HIS A 52 1.07 -2.55 -2.84
C HIS A 52 2.34 -1.82 -3.28
N GLY A 53 2.54 -1.63 -4.58
CA GLY A 53 3.68 -0.87 -5.11
C GLY A 53 3.66 0.58 -4.65
N VAL A 54 2.52 1.26 -4.75
CA VAL A 54 2.37 2.65 -4.26
C VAL A 54 2.47 2.71 -2.74
N SER A 55 1.90 1.75 -2.01
CA SER A 55 2.01 1.67 -0.55
C SER A 55 3.45 1.54 -0.08
N TYR A 56 4.28 0.78 -0.81
CA TYR A 56 5.72 0.71 -0.55
C TYR A 56 6.36 2.11 -0.58
N PHE A 57 6.08 2.90 -1.62
CA PHE A 57 6.65 4.24 -1.74
C PHE A 57 6.08 5.24 -0.73
N ALA A 58 4.80 5.12 -0.37
CA ALA A 58 4.18 5.95 0.66
C ALA A 58 4.73 5.70 2.07
N LEU A 59 5.30 4.52 2.30
CA LEU A 59 5.98 4.17 3.56
C LEU A 59 7.45 4.61 3.59
N SER A 60 7.99 5.16 2.49
CA SER A 60 9.37 5.66 2.41
C SER A 60 9.63 6.81 3.39
N ASP A 61 10.88 6.97 3.83
CA ASP A 61 11.30 8.11 4.65
C ASP A 61 11.40 9.43 3.86
N THR A 62 11.19 9.35 2.55
CA THR A 62 11.13 10.47 1.60
C THR A 62 9.73 10.66 1.00
N ALA A 63 8.71 9.97 1.52
CA ALA A 63 7.33 10.13 1.08
C ALA A 63 6.84 11.57 1.35
N ASN A 64 6.08 12.13 0.41
CA ASN A 64 5.43 13.43 0.56
C ASN A 64 3.91 13.24 0.74
N LEU A 65 3.22 14.32 1.15
CA LEU A 65 1.78 14.32 1.40
C LEU A 65 0.95 13.78 0.22
N LEU A 66 1.36 14.06 -1.02
CA LEU A 66 0.67 13.57 -2.22
C LEU A 66 0.79 12.05 -2.34
N THR A 67 1.97 11.48 -2.13
CA THR A 67 2.18 10.03 -2.15
C THR A 67 1.45 9.34 -0.98
N THR A 68 1.50 9.93 0.22
CA THR A 68 0.79 9.41 1.40
C THR A 68 -0.73 9.41 1.21
N THR A 69 -1.30 10.55 0.78
CA THR A 69 -2.73 10.71 0.56
C THR A 69 -3.21 9.85 -0.61
N GLY A 70 -2.45 9.85 -1.71
CA GLY A 70 -2.73 9.02 -2.88
C GLY A 70 -2.75 7.53 -2.54
N SER A 71 -1.75 7.06 -1.77
CA SER A 71 -1.72 5.69 -1.26
C SER A 71 -2.92 5.37 -0.38
N SER A 72 -3.28 6.26 0.53
CA SER A 72 -4.45 6.07 1.41
C SER A 72 -5.74 5.95 0.61
N PHE A 73 -5.91 6.79 -0.41
CA PHE A 73 -7.06 6.75 -1.30
C PHE A 73 -7.16 5.42 -2.06
N ILE A 74 -6.08 4.98 -2.73
CA ILE A 74 -6.13 3.75 -3.52
C ILE A 74 -6.27 2.49 -2.64
N ASN A 75 -5.72 2.48 -1.43
CA ASN A 75 -5.94 1.39 -0.47
C ASN A 75 -7.42 1.34 -0.05
N THR A 76 -8.07 2.50 0.11
CA THR A 76 -9.51 2.57 0.40
C THR A 76 -10.35 2.05 -0.77
N VAL A 77 -9.98 2.39 -2.01
CA VAL A 77 -10.61 1.83 -3.22
C VAL A 77 -10.46 0.30 -3.24
N ARG A 78 -9.26 -0.21 -2.93
CA ARG A 78 -9.00 -1.65 -2.88
C ARG A 78 -9.78 -2.36 -1.78
N LEU A 79 -9.93 -1.75 -0.60
CA LEU A 79 -10.84 -2.24 0.45
C LEU A 79 -12.29 -2.37 -0.03
N GLY A 80 -12.77 -1.43 -0.84
CA GLY A 80 -14.08 -1.52 -1.48
C GLY A 80 -14.18 -2.71 -2.45
N ALA A 81 -13.14 -2.96 -3.25
CA ALA A 81 -13.08 -4.13 -4.14
C ALA A 81 -13.04 -5.45 -3.36
N ILE A 82 -12.28 -5.52 -2.27
CA ILE A 82 -12.24 -6.69 -1.38
C ILE A 82 -13.62 -6.95 -0.75
N TYR A 83 -14.28 -5.90 -0.26
CA TYR A 83 -15.63 -6.01 0.27
C TYR A 83 -16.62 -6.56 -0.77
N ALA A 84 -16.54 -6.08 -2.01
CA ALA A 84 -17.36 -6.60 -3.10
C ALA A 84 -17.06 -8.08 -3.39
N GLY A 85 -15.78 -8.48 -3.42
CA GLY A 85 -15.35 -9.87 -3.58
C GLY A 85 -15.82 -10.80 -2.44
N MET A 86 -15.84 -10.30 -1.20
CA MET A 86 -16.32 -11.06 -0.04
C MET A 86 -17.84 -11.26 -0.02
N THR A 87 -18.59 -10.29 -0.56
CA THR A 87 -20.06 -10.26 -0.43
C THR A 87 -20.80 -10.71 -1.68
N THR A 88 -20.12 -10.76 -2.83
CA THR A 88 -20.72 -11.10 -4.12
C THR A 88 -20.08 -12.38 -4.67
N LEU A 89 -20.89 -13.44 -4.80
CA LEU A 89 -20.44 -14.71 -5.37
C LEU A 89 -19.87 -14.51 -6.78
N GLY A 90 -18.65 -15.00 -7.01
CA GLY A 90 -17.98 -14.95 -8.32
C GLY A 90 -17.29 -13.62 -8.66
N CYS A 91 -17.23 -12.65 -7.73
CA CYS A 91 -16.51 -11.39 -7.95
C CYS A 91 -15.03 -11.41 -7.55
N SER A 92 -14.54 -12.51 -6.97
CA SER A 92 -13.14 -12.69 -6.61
C SER A 92 -12.74 -14.15 -6.80
N GLU A 93 -11.50 -14.34 -7.26
CA GLU A 93 -10.86 -15.66 -7.35
C GLU A 93 -10.14 -16.05 -6.05
N VAL A 94 -10.10 -15.12 -5.08
CA VAL A 94 -9.36 -15.27 -3.83
C VAL A 94 -10.26 -15.83 -2.73
N PRO A 95 -9.81 -16.86 -1.97
CA PRO A 95 -10.58 -17.37 -0.84
C PRO A 95 -10.87 -16.30 0.22
N GLY A 96 -12.06 -16.34 0.82
CA GLY A 96 -12.51 -15.30 1.78
C GLY A 96 -11.56 -15.06 2.98
N ALA A 97 -10.85 -16.08 3.45
CA ALA A 97 -9.86 -15.92 4.51
C ALA A 97 -8.63 -15.10 4.04
N ALA A 98 -8.20 -15.29 2.80
CA ALA A 98 -7.12 -14.50 2.21
C ALA A 98 -7.59 -13.05 1.96
N LEU A 99 -8.82 -12.85 1.50
CA LEU A 99 -9.42 -11.51 1.39
C LEU A 99 -9.49 -10.77 2.73
N ALA A 100 -9.78 -11.47 3.84
CA ALA A 100 -9.78 -10.85 5.16
C ALA A 100 -8.39 -10.39 5.61
N VAL A 101 -7.35 -11.20 5.37
CA VAL A 101 -5.95 -10.82 5.63
C VAL A 101 -5.56 -9.63 4.76
N ASP A 102 -5.95 -9.66 3.49
CA ASP A 102 -5.69 -8.59 2.53
C ASP A 102 -6.36 -7.28 2.95
N ALA A 103 -7.60 -7.34 3.43
CA ALA A 103 -8.29 -6.18 3.99
C ALA A 103 -7.54 -5.57 5.19
N VAL A 104 -7.00 -6.40 6.09
CA VAL A 104 -6.19 -5.89 7.21
C VAL A 104 -4.91 -5.22 6.73
N LEU A 105 -4.26 -5.78 5.71
CA LEU A 105 -3.07 -5.18 5.10
C LEU A 105 -3.38 -3.83 4.45
N HIS A 106 -4.43 -3.73 3.64
CA HIS A 106 -4.84 -2.47 3.03
C HIS A 106 -5.28 -1.42 4.06
N LEU A 107 -5.99 -1.82 5.12
CA LEU A 107 -6.31 -0.91 6.22
C LEU A 107 -5.04 -0.39 6.90
N SER A 108 -4.06 -1.26 7.13
CA SER A 108 -2.76 -0.87 7.70
C SER A 108 -2.01 0.10 6.78
N ASN A 109 -2.03 -0.16 5.47
CA ASN A 109 -1.44 0.72 4.45
C ASN A 109 -2.16 2.07 4.32
N THR A 110 -3.43 2.17 4.67
CA THR A 110 -4.15 3.45 4.77
C THR A 110 -3.71 4.23 6.01
N VAL A 111 -3.57 3.56 7.16
CA VAL A 111 -3.39 4.25 8.44
C VAL A 111 -1.92 4.56 8.75
N VAL A 112 -1.01 3.59 8.55
CA VAL A 112 0.40 3.71 8.98
C VAL A 112 1.11 4.90 8.33
N PRO A 113 0.98 5.18 7.02
CA PRO A 113 1.61 6.35 6.41
C PRO A 113 1.12 7.67 7.02
N LEU A 114 -0.19 7.80 7.30
CA LEU A 114 -0.80 9.00 7.87
C LEU A 114 -0.33 9.29 9.30
N LEU A 115 -0.10 8.24 10.09
CA LEU A 115 0.43 8.37 11.46
C LEU A 115 1.91 8.76 11.51
N ASN A 116 2.64 8.55 10.42
CA ASN A 116 4.07 8.85 10.33
C ASN A 116 4.35 10.16 9.58
N GLU A 117 3.34 10.97 9.26
CA GLU A 117 3.58 12.28 8.66
C GLU A 117 4.36 13.19 9.63
N PRO A 118 5.47 13.80 9.17
CA PRO A 118 6.15 14.80 9.97
C PRO A 118 5.22 15.98 10.22
N ALA A 119 5.12 16.42 11.49
CA ALA A 119 4.33 17.58 11.86
C ALA A 119 4.69 18.78 10.96
N PRO A 120 3.71 19.60 10.54
CA PRO A 120 3.99 20.77 9.72
C PRO A 120 5.02 21.64 10.42
N GLU A 121 6.08 21.98 9.69
CA GLU A 121 7.17 22.82 10.18
C GLU A 121 6.57 24.12 10.72
N ARG A 122 6.54 24.28 12.05
CA ARG A 122 6.21 25.57 12.66
C ARG A 122 7.19 26.56 12.08
N THR A 123 6.69 27.55 11.35
CA THR A 123 7.40 28.72 10.87
C THR A 123 8.13 29.41 12.03
N ARG A 124 9.33 28.91 12.38
CA ARG A 124 10.33 29.64 13.18
C ARG A 124 10.92 30.69 12.27
N GLY A 125 10.25 31.83 12.16
CA GLY A 125 10.71 32.87 11.25
C GLY A 125 9.89 34.15 11.24
N MET A 126 9.28 34.55 12.35
CA MET A 126 8.91 35.95 12.55
C MET A 126 9.27 36.34 13.98
N ALA A 127 10.56 36.57 14.20
CA ALA A 127 10.97 37.46 15.27
C ALA A 127 10.72 38.90 14.79
N PRO A 128 9.96 39.73 15.52
CA PRO A 128 9.91 41.16 15.23
C PRO A 128 11.30 41.75 15.46
N GLN A 129 11.77 42.55 14.49
CA GLN A 129 12.93 43.44 14.67
C GLN A 129 12.56 44.61 15.57
#